data_AF-A0A2X3WPI0-F1
#
_entry.id   AF-A0A2X3WPI0-F1
#
_cell.length_a   1.000
_cell.length_b   1.000
_cell.length_c   1.000
_cell.angle_alpha   90.00
_cell.angle_beta   90.00
_cell.angle_gamma   90.00
#
_symmetry.space_group_name_H-M   'P 1'
#
loop_
_entity.id
_entity.type
_entity.pdbx_description
1 polymer ?
#
loop_
_entity_poly.entity_id
_entity_poly.type
_entity_poly.pdbx_seq_one_letter_code
_entity_poly.pdbx_strand_id
1 'polypeptide(L)'
;MDSHSLPEDLAEAPYEQQSAFFEETTNFLNERYGQENTVAAVMHYDETTPHLHYAFVPVVFDNKKSRYKVSAKEVLTRHDLQTFHDDLDQDLKRCCYNDQ
;
A
#
# COMPACT_ATOMS: atom_id res chain seq x y z
N MET A 1 1.83 9.83 -4.41
CA MET A 1 2.90 8.88 -4.10
C MET A 1 2.83 8.76 -2.61
N ASP A 2 2.26 7.66 -2.13
CA ASP A 2 2.18 7.42 -0.69
C ASP A 2 3.47 6.70 -0.28
N SER A 3 4.14 7.26 0.71
CA SER A 3 5.33 6.68 1.33
C SER A 3 4.93 6.02 2.64
N HIS A 4 5.09 4.71 2.76
CA HIS A 4 4.90 4.00 4.03
C HIS A 4 6.24 3.71 4.68
N SER A 5 6.47 4.31 5.84
CA SER A 5 7.67 4.13 6.64
C SER A 5 7.57 2.89 7.51
N LEU A 6 8.70 2.24 7.78
CA LEU A 6 8.78 1.15 8.75
C LEU A 6 8.36 1.65 10.15
N PRO A 7 7.47 0.95 10.87
CA PRO A 7 7.15 1.25 12.27
C PRO A 7 8.39 1.17 13.16
N GLU A 8 8.48 2.03 14.19
CA GLU A 8 9.61 2.04 15.14
C GLU A 8 9.84 0.68 15.80
N ASP A 9 8.76 -0.06 16.10
CA ASP A 9 8.82 -1.38 16.72
C ASP A 9 9.49 -2.45 15.83
N LEU A 10 9.52 -2.23 14.51
CA LEU A 10 10.16 -3.10 13.53
C LEU A 10 11.55 -2.62 13.09
N ALA A 11 11.99 -1.44 13.54
CA ALA A 11 13.30 -0.88 13.16
C ALA A 11 14.47 -1.79 13.60
N GLU A 12 14.33 -2.42 14.78
CA GLU A 12 15.30 -3.36 15.34
C GLU A 12 14.97 -4.83 15.00
N ALA A 13 13.88 -5.08 14.26
CA ALA A 13 13.48 -6.43 13.87
C ALA A 13 14.44 -7.01 12.81
N PRO A 14 14.56 -8.35 12.70
CA PRO A 14 15.35 -8.97 11.65
C PRO A 14 14.93 -8.51 10.26
N TYR A 15 15.89 -8.43 9.33
CA TYR A 15 15.63 -8.03 7.94
C TYR A 15 14.47 -8.80 7.30
N GLU A 16 14.32 -10.10 7.60
CA GLU A 16 13.21 -10.93 7.12
C GLU A 16 11.83 -10.39 7.55
N GLN A 17 11.69 -9.92 8.79
CA GLN A 17 10.44 -9.33 9.28
C GLN A 17 10.18 -7.95 8.66
N GLN A 18 11.23 -7.14 8.47
CA GLN A 18 11.10 -5.85 7.78
C GLN A 18 10.69 -6.04 6.31
N SER A 19 11.31 -7.01 5.63
CA SER A 19 10.98 -7.38 4.25
C SER A 19 9.55 -7.90 4.15
N ALA A 20 9.13 -8.79 5.06
CA ALA A 20 7.75 -9.31 5.10
C ALA A 20 6.73 -8.18 5.29
N PHE A 21 7.00 -7.21 6.15
CA PHE A 21 6.14 -6.04 6.33
C PHE A 21 5.94 -5.25 5.03
N PHE A 22 7.01 -4.98 4.28
CA PHE A 22 6.91 -4.24 3.02
C PHE A 22 6.29 -5.04 1.89
N GLU A 23 6.53 -6.36 1.85
CA GLU A 23 5.89 -7.26 0.89
C GLU A 23 4.37 -7.30 1.11
N GLU A 24 3.92 -7.49 2.35
CA GLU A 24 2.50 -7.48 2.69
C GLU A 24 1.87 -6.10 2.46
N THR A 25 2.57 -5.01 2.79
CA THR A 25 2.09 -3.66 2.47
C THR A 25 1.93 -3.47 0.94
N THR A 26 2.85 -4.03 0.14
CA THR A 26 2.75 -3.99 -1.33
C THR A 26 1.57 -4.83 -1.82
N ASN A 27 1.33 -6.00 -1.24
CA ASN A 27 0.19 -6.87 -1.56
C ASN A 27 -1.13 -6.17 -1.26
N PHE A 28 -1.29 -5.59 -0.07
CA PHE A 28 -2.45 -4.79 0.31
C PHE A 28 -2.74 -3.67 -0.70
N LEU A 29 -1.71 -2.92 -1.10
CA LEU A 29 -1.84 -1.81 -2.05
C LEU A 29 -2.21 -2.30 -3.46
N ASN A 30 -1.68 -3.44 -3.89
CA ASN A 30 -2.03 -4.08 -5.16
C ASN A 30 -3.48 -4.57 -5.16
N GLU A 31 -3.95 -5.15 -4.06
CA GLU A 31 -5.35 -5.58 -3.92
C GLU A 31 -6.30 -4.38 -3.88
N ARG A 32 -5.92 -3.31 -3.17
CA ARG A 32 -6.75 -2.11 -2.98
C ARG A 32 -6.87 -1.27 -4.25
N TYR A 33 -5.78 -1.09 -5.00
CA TYR A 33 -5.71 -0.17 -6.14
C TYR A 33 -5.57 -0.85 -7.50
N GLY A 34 -5.43 -2.17 -7.53
CA GLY A 34 -5.27 -2.99 -8.72
C GLY A 34 -3.81 -3.12 -9.13
N GLN A 35 -3.29 -4.35 -9.13
CA GLN A 35 -1.91 -4.65 -9.53
C GLN A 35 -1.60 -4.19 -10.96
N GLU A 36 -2.59 -4.26 -11.86
CA GLU A 36 -2.46 -3.79 -13.24
C GLU A 36 -2.30 -2.26 -13.35
N ASN A 37 -2.69 -1.54 -12.30
CA ASN A 37 -2.56 -0.10 -12.20
C ASN A 37 -1.25 0.32 -11.52
N THR A 38 -0.53 -0.62 -10.91
CA THR A 38 0.74 -0.37 -10.23
C THR A 38 1.85 -0.15 -11.24
N VAL A 39 2.53 0.99 -11.13
CA VAL A 39 3.69 1.36 -11.96
C VAL A 39 4.98 0.91 -11.28
N ALA A 40 5.09 1.14 -9.98
CA ALA A 40 6.27 0.78 -9.20
C ALA A 40 5.95 0.64 -7.71
N ALA A 41 6.63 -0.30 -7.06
CA ALA A 41 6.72 -0.44 -5.62
C ALA A 41 8.21 -0.53 -5.28
N VAL A 42 8.79 0.56 -4.76
CA VAL A 42 10.24 0.68 -4.55
C VAL A 42 10.52 0.87 -3.06
N MET A 43 11.28 -0.05 -2.48
CA MET A 43 11.74 0.05 -1.09
C MET A 43 13.08 0.79 -1.06
N HIS A 44 13.13 1.91 -0.34
CA HIS A 44 14.37 2.62 -0.05
C HIS A 44 14.84 2.18 1.34
N TYR A 45 16.05 1.62 1.42
CA TYR A 45 16.71 1.18 2.66
C TYR A 45 17.91 2.07 3.03
N ASP A 46 18.29 2.98 2.14
CA ASP A 46 19.48 3.84 2.21
C ASP A 46 19.20 5.25 2.77
N GLU A 47 17.94 5.55 3.07
CA GLU A 47 17.51 6.79 3.71
C GLU A 47 17.35 6.63 5.24
N THR A 48 17.02 7.70 5.97
CA THR A 48 16.97 7.72 7.45
C THR A 48 16.07 6.63 8.04
N THR A 49 14.95 6.33 7.38
CA THR A 49 14.03 5.27 7.76
C THR A 49 13.68 4.48 6.50
N PRO A 50 13.78 3.14 6.52
CA PRO A 50 13.31 2.33 5.41
C PRO A 50 11.85 2.64 5.08
N HIS A 51 11.55 2.89 3.81
CA HIS A 51 10.19 3.20 3.39
C HIS A 51 9.88 2.72 1.98
N LEU A 52 8.61 2.43 1.74
CA LEU A 52 8.07 2.00 0.46
C LEU A 52 7.48 3.19 -0.29
N HIS A 53 8.00 3.47 -1.48
CA HIS A 53 7.36 4.31 -2.47
C HIS A 53 6.45 3.48 -3.36
N TYR A 54 5.14 3.69 -3.23
CA TYR A 54 4.14 3.06 -4.10
C TYR A 54 3.58 4.07 -5.11
N ALA A 55 3.70 3.73 -6.39
CA ALA A 55 3.23 4.54 -7.51
C ALA A 55 2.25 3.73 -8.35
N PHE A 56 1.03 4.26 -8.51
CA PHE A 56 -0.02 3.63 -9.31
C PHE A 56 -0.82 4.67 -10.10
N VAL A 57 -1.55 4.22 -11.12
CA VAL A 57 -2.45 5.06 -11.93
C VAL A 57 -3.89 4.82 -11.47
N PRO A 58 -4.61 5.84 -10.98
CA PRO A 58 -5.98 5.66 -10.47
C PRO A 58 -7.00 5.51 -11.60
N VAL A 59 -7.08 4.30 -12.17
CA VAL A 59 -8.00 3.96 -13.27
C VAL A 59 -9.37 3.58 -12.72
N VAL A 60 -10.42 4.15 -13.31
CA VAL A 60 -11.81 3.81 -13.00
C VAL A 60 -12.61 3.64 -14.29
N PHE A 61 -13.60 2.74 -14.28
CA PHE A 61 -14.50 2.56 -15.40
C PHE A 61 -15.69 3.54 -15.32
N ASP A 62 -15.84 4.38 -16.35
CA ASP A 62 -16.99 5.29 -16.50
C ASP A 62 -18.14 4.57 -17.20
N ASN A 63 -19.10 4.09 -16.40
CA ASN A 63 -20.30 3.40 -16.90
C ASN A 63 -21.14 4.26 -17.87
N LYS A 64 -21.14 5.59 -17.75
CA LYS A 64 -21.96 6.46 -18.61
C LYS A 64 -21.37 6.60 -20.01
N LYS A 65 -20.06 6.50 -20.12
CA LYS A 65 -19.30 6.63 -21.38
C LYS A 65 -18.74 5.30 -21.87
N SER A 66 -19.01 4.21 -21.15
CA SER A 66 -18.53 2.85 -21.40
C SER A 66 -17.03 2.79 -21.72
N ARG A 67 -16.21 3.47 -20.91
CA ARG A 67 -14.75 3.54 -21.11
C ARG A 67 -14.01 3.74 -19.80
N TYR A 68 -12.73 3.37 -19.77
CA TYR A 68 -11.84 3.69 -18.66
C TYR A 68 -11.40 5.15 -18.69
N LYS A 69 -11.15 5.71 -17.50
CA LYS A 69 -10.58 7.05 -17.30
C LYS A 69 -9.65 7.03 -16.08
N VAL A 70 -8.76 8.01 -16.00
CA VAL A 70 -7.94 8.26 -14.81
C VAL A 70 -8.65 9.28 -13.93
N SER A 71 -8.94 8.94 -12.68
CA SER A 71 -9.63 9.82 -11.73
C SER A 71 -9.20 9.52 -10.29
N ALA A 72 -8.16 10.21 -9.82
CA ALA A 72 -7.70 10.11 -8.43
C ALA A 72 -8.83 10.40 -7.42
N LYS A 73 -9.73 11.33 -7.75
CA LYS A 73 -10.88 11.68 -6.89
C LYS A 73 -11.84 10.51 -6.66
N GLU A 74 -11.99 9.62 -7.64
CA GLU A 74 -12.91 8.47 -7.55
C GLU A 74 -12.25 7.26 -6.91
N VAL A 75 -10.92 7.12 -7.02
CA VAL A 75 -10.16 6.05 -6.36
C VAL A 75 -9.81 6.43 -4.92
N LEU A 76 -9.13 7.55 -4.72
CA LEU A 76 -8.69 8.08 -3.43
C LEU A 76 -9.77 8.99 -2.83
N THR A 77 -10.88 8.38 -2.44
CA THR A 77 -11.97 9.12 -1.81
C THR A 77 -11.60 9.59 -0.41
N ARG A 78 -12.36 10.55 0.16
CA ARG A 78 -12.16 10.95 1.56
C ARG A 78 -12.29 9.77 2.53
N HIS A 79 -13.24 8.86 2.27
CA HIS A 79 -13.43 7.67 3.08
C HIS A 79 -12.21 6.75 3.00
N ASP A 80 -11.72 6.50 1.78
CA ASP A 80 -10.52 5.70 1.53
C ASP A 80 -9.33 6.21 2.35
N LEU A 81 -9.03 7.51 2.28
CA LEU A 81 -7.94 8.14 3.02
C LEU A 81 -8.16 8.12 4.54
N GLN A 82 -9.41 8.07 5.02
CA GLN A 82 -9.74 8.04 6.44
C GLN A 82 -9.60 6.64 7.04
N THR A 83 -9.92 5.59 6.28
CA THR A 83 -9.82 4.20 6.75
C THR A 83 -8.53 3.53 6.37
N PHE A 84 -7.74 4.13 5.46
CA PHE A 84 -6.52 3.53 4.91
C PHE A 84 -5.62 2.88 5.96
N HIS A 85 -5.27 3.62 7.02
CA HIS A 85 -4.35 3.12 8.05
C HIS A 85 -4.96 2.02 8.91
N ASP A 86 -6.26 2.11 9.23
CA ASP A 86 -6.98 1.09 9.99
C ASP A 86 -7.13 -0.20 9.18
N ASP A 87 -7.39 -0.07 7.87
CA ASP A 87 -7.51 -1.20 6.95
C ASP A 87 -6.16 -1.90 6.76
N LEU A 88 -5.08 -1.14 6.59
CA LEU A 88 -3.73 -1.69 6.46
C LEU A 88 -3.28 -2.39 7.75
N ASP A 89 -3.53 -1.78 8.91
CA ASP A 89 -3.19 -2.38 10.21
C ASP A 89 -3.95 -3.69 10.46
N GLN A 90 -5.23 -3.75 10.09
CA GLN A 90 -6.02 -4.98 10.15
C GLN A 90 -5.47 -6.07 9.22
N ASP A 91 -5.05 -5.70 8.02
CA ASP A 91 -4.49 -6.63 7.04
C ASP A 91 -3.14 -7.19 7.51
N LEU A 92 -2.24 -6.33 7.98
CA LEU A 92 -0.96 -6.74 8.56
C LEU A 92 -1.13 -7.61 9.81
N LYS A 93 -2.11 -7.31 10.68
CA LYS A 93 -2.44 -8.18 11.82
C LYS A 93 -2.94 -9.54 11.38
N ARG A 94 -3.71 -9.59 10.30
CA ARG A 94 -4.24 -10.83 9.76
C ARG A 94 -3.13 -11.72 9.18
N CYS A 95 -2.20 -11.14 8.42
CA CYS A 95 -1.15 -11.89 7.73
C CYS A 95 0.07 -12.18 8.62
N CYS A 96 0.54 -11.22 9.41
CA CYS A 96 1.83 -11.31 10.10
C CYS A 96 1.74 -11.74 11.58
N TYR A 97 0.57 -11.60 12.24
CA TYR A 97 0.43 -11.83 13.69
C TYR A 97 -0.42 -13.06 14.06
N ASN A 98 -0.99 -13.79 13.09
CA ASN A 98 -1.80 -14.99 13.36
C ASN A 98 -0.99 -16.30 13.39
N ASP A 99 0.34 -16.25 13.28
CA ASP A 99 1.24 -17.40 13.49
C ASP A 99 1.88 -17.40 14.90
N GLN A 100 1.06 -17.23 15.94
CA GLN A 100 1.44 -17.49 17.35
C GLN A 100 0.53 -18.53 18.01
#